data_AF-A0AAD9PMW7-F1
#
_entry.id   AF-A0AAD9PMW7-F1
#
_cell.length_a   1.000
_cell.length_b   1.000
_cell.length_c   1.000
_cell.angle_alpha   90.00
_cell.angle_beta   90.00
_cell.angle_gamma   90.00
#
_symmetry.space_group_name_H-M   'P 1'
#
loop_
_entity.id
_entity.type
_entity.pdbx_description
1 polymer ?
#
loop_
_entity_poly.entity_id
_entity_poly.type
_entity_poly.pdbx_seq_one_letter_code
_entity_poly.pdbx_strand_id
1 'polypeptide(L)'
;MALTAQTLKESQDFVKGFCTYLDGTGSPWHSVEQLLKYMSHSKVPLVHLKECEEWVLEKGKTYCIVDRNATIMIFHVGAQFNPQNGGLVLAAAHTDSPCLKLDFKSHSEAHGYNQVNVCTYGGGLWHTWLDRELGIAGKVLVRKNDGLEEHLVHVKRPLVILPNLAIHLQTAHEREALKISKEKHLKGITSTKLVAQLSSVEVEPLMQLIANAINCNVQNVFDWDLCLMDNAPATLSGIHEEFLSCARLDNLASCFACVAGFVDSLAKRDKMTDSNNISTSNDEFITGIVCYNYEEIGSQLSAGTDSQITTNWLERILKQYNTHLDEIRHKSIILSVDMAHGIHPNYPEKHLTSHAPRLHEGI
;
A
#
# COMPACT_ATOMS: atom_id res chain seq x y z
N MET A 1 13.12 -24.36 2.05
CA MET A 1 14.04 -24.91 1.03
C MET A 1 15.41 -24.31 1.28
N ALA A 2 16.51 -25.05 1.07
CA ALA A 2 17.84 -24.47 1.20
C ALA A 2 18.09 -23.43 0.08
N LEU A 3 18.72 -22.30 0.41
CA LEU A 3 19.11 -21.31 -0.59
C LEU A 3 20.21 -21.90 -1.47
N THR A 4 19.91 -22.04 -2.76
CA THR A 4 20.84 -22.45 -3.82
C THR A 4 20.98 -21.31 -4.84
N ALA A 5 21.98 -21.37 -5.72
CA ALA A 5 22.13 -20.39 -6.79
C ALA A 5 20.89 -20.30 -7.70
N GLN A 6 20.23 -21.44 -7.96
CA GLN A 6 19.00 -21.47 -8.75
C GLN A 6 17.83 -20.81 -8.02
N THR A 7 17.57 -21.18 -6.77
CA THR A 7 16.47 -20.61 -5.99
C THR A 7 16.70 -19.13 -5.70
N LEU A 8 17.96 -18.69 -5.57
CA LEU A 8 18.30 -17.26 -5.48
C LEU A 8 17.90 -16.53 -6.76
N LYS A 9 18.23 -17.09 -7.94
CA LYS A 9 17.87 -16.48 -9.21
C LYS A 9 16.36 -16.36 -9.40
N GLU A 10 15.63 -17.42 -9.09
CA GLU A 10 14.16 -17.43 -9.09
C GLU A 10 13.59 -16.37 -8.13
N SER A 11 14.17 -16.25 -6.93
CA SER A 11 13.77 -15.23 -5.94
C SER A 11 14.04 -13.82 -6.45
N GLN A 12 15.19 -13.57 -7.09
CA GLN A 12 15.52 -12.27 -7.67
C GLN A 12 14.55 -11.89 -8.78
N ASP A 13 14.15 -12.84 -9.62
CA ASP A 13 13.19 -12.58 -10.70
C ASP A 13 11.77 -12.32 -10.15
N PHE A 14 11.37 -13.01 -9.08
CA PHE A 14 10.15 -12.67 -8.33
C PHE A 14 10.21 -11.24 -7.75
N VAL A 15 11.33 -10.87 -7.12
CA VAL A 15 11.51 -9.54 -6.52
C VAL A 15 11.52 -8.43 -7.56
N LYS A 16 12.01 -8.65 -8.79
CA LYS A 16 11.89 -7.66 -9.87
C LYS A 16 10.43 -7.35 -10.24
N GLY A 17 9.57 -8.37 -10.21
CA GLY A 17 8.13 -8.18 -10.34
C GLY A 17 7.56 -7.32 -9.20
N PHE A 18 8.02 -7.59 -7.98
CA PHE A 18 7.67 -6.79 -6.81
C PHE A 18 8.18 -5.33 -6.89
N CYS A 19 9.39 -5.08 -7.40
CA CYS A 19 9.88 -3.72 -7.66
C CYS A 19 8.93 -2.96 -8.60
N THR A 20 8.45 -3.62 -9.67
CA THR A 20 7.49 -3.00 -10.60
C THR A 20 6.19 -2.59 -9.90
N TYR A 21 5.70 -3.44 -8.98
CA TYR A 21 4.55 -3.11 -8.14
C TYR A 21 4.85 -1.91 -7.22
N LEU A 22 5.97 -1.93 -6.49
CA LEU A 22 6.37 -0.87 -5.57
C LEU A 22 6.55 0.49 -6.26
N ASP A 23 7.20 0.52 -7.43
CA ASP A 23 7.40 1.71 -8.24
C ASP A 23 6.10 2.28 -8.79
N GLY A 24 5.07 1.44 -8.90
CA GLY A 24 3.70 1.81 -9.26
C GLY A 24 2.90 2.43 -8.12
N THR A 25 3.36 2.32 -6.87
CA THR A 25 2.69 2.82 -5.65
C THR A 25 3.13 4.23 -5.27
N GLY A 26 2.70 4.71 -4.10
CA GLY A 26 3.01 6.05 -3.59
C GLY A 26 1.98 6.55 -2.57
N SER A 27 0.80 5.93 -2.58
CA SER A 27 -0.26 6.08 -1.59
C SER A 27 -1.11 4.80 -1.53
N PRO A 28 -1.94 4.60 -0.49
CA PRO A 28 -2.77 3.40 -0.36
C PRO A 28 -3.63 3.11 -1.59
N TRP A 29 -4.20 4.14 -2.23
CA TRP A 29 -5.00 3.97 -3.45
C TRP A 29 -4.20 3.41 -4.62
N HIS A 30 -2.95 3.86 -4.78
CA HIS A 30 -2.06 3.31 -5.81
C HIS A 30 -1.62 1.89 -5.45
N SER A 31 -1.44 1.58 -4.17
CA SER A 31 -1.17 0.20 -3.72
C SER A 31 -2.29 -0.75 -4.18
N VAL A 32 -3.56 -0.37 -3.97
CA VAL A 32 -4.72 -1.16 -4.44
C VAL A 32 -4.77 -1.23 -5.96
N GLU A 33 -4.56 -0.11 -6.67
CA GLU A 33 -4.54 -0.08 -8.13
C GLU A 33 -3.48 -1.05 -8.70
N GLN A 34 -2.29 -1.08 -8.10
CA GLN A 34 -1.21 -1.98 -8.54
C GLN A 34 -1.48 -3.45 -8.21
N LEU A 35 -2.16 -3.77 -7.09
CA LEU A 35 -2.60 -5.14 -6.80
C LEU A 35 -3.61 -5.62 -7.86
N LEU A 36 -4.57 -4.78 -8.25
CA LEU A 36 -5.54 -5.09 -9.30
C LEU A 36 -4.87 -5.24 -10.69
N LYS A 37 -3.88 -4.39 -10.98
CA LYS A 37 -3.05 -4.53 -12.19
C LYS A 37 -2.32 -5.87 -12.17
N TYR A 38 -1.71 -6.26 -11.06
CA TYR A 38 -1.04 -7.56 -10.94
C TYR A 38 -2.00 -8.74 -11.18
N MET A 39 -3.20 -8.71 -10.57
CA MET A 39 -4.23 -9.72 -10.80
C MET A 39 -4.63 -9.83 -12.28
N SER A 40 -4.79 -8.68 -12.95
CA SER A 40 -5.16 -8.63 -14.37
C SER A 40 -4.08 -9.23 -15.28
N HIS A 41 -2.79 -8.98 -15.00
CA HIS A 41 -1.67 -9.58 -15.74
C HIS A 41 -1.55 -11.09 -15.51
N SER A 42 -2.04 -11.58 -14.37
CA SER A 42 -2.01 -13.00 -14.00
C SER A 42 -3.04 -13.85 -14.75
N LYS A 43 -3.93 -13.24 -15.56
CA LYS A 43 -4.98 -13.89 -16.35
C LYS A 43 -5.99 -14.71 -15.54
N VAL A 44 -6.05 -14.52 -14.23
CA VAL A 44 -7.11 -15.06 -13.38
C VAL A 44 -8.39 -14.28 -13.67
N PRO A 45 -9.50 -14.93 -14.07
CA PRO A 45 -10.78 -14.23 -14.25
C PRO A 45 -11.22 -13.60 -12.93
N LEU A 46 -11.38 -12.28 -12.92
CA LEU A 46 -11.72 -11.50 -11.73
C LEU A 46 -13.01 -10.69 -11.97
N VAL A 47 -13.99 -10.86 -11.10
CA VAL A 47 -15.24 -10.10 -11.13
C VAL A 47 -15.19 -8.96 -10.10
N HIS A 48 -15.29 -7.72 -10.58
CA HIS A 48 -15.33 -6.54 -9.72
C HIS A 48 -16.74 -6.34 -9.16
N LEU A 49 -16.87 -6.51 -7.85
CA LEU A 49 -18.09 -6.22 -7.11
C LEU A 49 -18.16 -4.72 -6.78
N LYS A 50 -19.37 -4.18 -6.82
CA LYS A 50 -19.66 -2.84 -6.32
C LYS A 50 -20.49 -2.95 -5.05
N GLU A 51 -20.15 -2.13 -4.07
CA GLU A 51 -20.77 -2.21 -2.76
C GLU A 51 -22.28 -1.93 -2.81
N CYS A 52 -22.72 -0.96 -3.63
CA CYS A 52 -24.11 -0.57 -3.76
C CYS A 52 -24.96 -1.46 -4.68
N GLU A 53 -24.38 -2.50 -5.28
CA GLU A 53 -25.10 -3.43 -6.16
C GLU A 53 -25.39 -4.76 -5.44
N GLU A 54 -26.42 -5.48 -5.88
CA GLU A 54 -26.64 -6.85 -5.43
C GLU A 54 -25.52 -7.76 -5.94
N TRP A 55 -25.05 -8.67 -5.09
CA TRP A 55 -23.98 -9.61 -5.46
C TRP A 55 -24.58 -10.95 -5.85
N VAL A 56 -24.24 -11.44 -7.03
CA VAL A 56 -24.55 -12.80 -7.47
C VAL A 56 -23.23 -13.56 -7.52
N LEU A 57 -23.02 -14.44 -6.54
CA LEU A 57 -21.76 -15.16 -6.37
C LEU A 57 -21.92 -16.62 -6.78
N GLU A 58 -21.06 -17.06 -7.70
CA GLU A 58 -21.01 -18.42 -8.20
C GLU A 58 -19.78 -19.14 -7.64
N LYS A 59 -19.95 -20.43 -7.35
CA LYS A 59 -18.84 -21.29 -6.94
C LYS A 59 -17.84 -21.45 -8.10
N GLY A 60 -16.57 -21.58 -7.78
CA GLY A 60 -15.46 -21.65 -8.73
C GLY A 60 -15.07 -20.30 -9.35
N LYS A 61 -15.63 -19.18 -8.87
CA LYS A 61 -15.29 -17.84 -9.38
C LYS A 61 -14.53 -17.00 -8.37
N THR A 62 -13.75 -16.06 -8.91
CA THR A 62 -12.94 -15.10 -8.16
C THR A 62 -13.52 -13.70 -8.28
N TYR A 63 -13.56 -12.99 -7.16
CA TYR A 63 -14.18 -11.70 -6.99
C TYR A 63 -13.22 -10.73 -6.30
N CYS A 64 -13.40 -9.43 -6.55
CA CYS A 64 -12.81 -8.39 -5.71
C CYS A 64 -13.82 -7.30 -5.36
N ILE A 65 -13.68 -6.74 -4.17
CA ILE A 65 -14.34 -5.52 -3.75
C ILE A 65 -13.30 -4.54 -3.21
N VAL A 66 -13.47 -3.26 -3.54
CA VAL A 66 -12.59 -2.17 -3.12
C VAL A 66 -13.44 -1.09 -2.45
N ASP A 67 -13.07 -0.73 -1.23
CA ASP A 67 -13.56 0.50 -0.60
C ASP A 67 -12.81 1.71 -1.14
N ARG A 68 -13.51 2.85 -1.22
CA ARG A 68 -12.96 4.12 -1.71
C ARG A 68 -11.77 4.65 -0.91
N ASN A 69 -11.54 4.13 0.30
CA ASN A 69 -10.38 4.44 1.15
C ASN A 69 -9.31 3.35 1.08
N ALA A 70 -9.16 2.67 -0.06
CA ALA A 70 -8.02 1.80 -0.36
C ALA A 70 -7.89 0.54 0.53
N THR A 71 -9.03 0.03 0.98
CA THR A 71 -9.14 -1.34 1.49
C THR A 71 -9.70 -2.23 0.40
N ILE A 72 -9.06 -3.38 0.17
CA ILE A 72 -9.46 -4.33 -0.88
C ILE A 72 -9.63 -5.72 -0.29
N MET A 73 -10.67 -6.42 -0.71
CA MET A 73 -10.80 -7.86 -0.53
C MET A 73 -10.81 -8.55 -1.89
N ILE A 74 -9.95 -9.55 -2.06
CA ILE A 74 -9.93 -10.46 -3.22
C ILE A 74 -10.24 -11.84 -2.69
N PHE A 75 -11.23 -12.53 -3.24
CA PHE A 75 -11.60 -13.85 -2.75
C PHE A 75 -12.07 -14.76 -3.88
N HIS A 76 -11.92 -16.06 -3.66
CA HIS A 76 -12.39 -17.12 -4.53
C HIS A 76 -13.33 -18.01 -3.74
N VAL A 77 -14.51 -18.26 -4.30
CA VAL A 77 -15.45 -19.24 -3.75
C VAL A 77 -15.10 -20.59 -4.34
N GLY A 78 -14.65 -21.55 -3.52
CA GLY A 78 -14.33 -22.90 -4.00
C GLY A 78 -15.52 -23.55 -4.72
N ALA A 79 -15.24 -24.34 -5.76
CA ALA A 79 -16.26 -24.95 -6.60
C ALA A 79 -17.16 -25.92 -5.82
N GLN A 80 -16.64 -26.51 -4.74
CA GLN A 80 -17.35 -27.41 -3.83
C GLN A 80 -17.72 -26.76 -2.50
N PHE A 81 -17.66 -25.42 -2.38
CA PHE A 81 -17.98 -24.73 -1.14
C PHE A 81 -19.33 -25.20 -0.57
N ASN A 82 -19.29 -25.73 0.66
CA ASN A 82 -20.46 -26.16 1.42
C ASN A 82 -20.26 -25.69 2.86
N PRO A 83 -21.19 -24.90 3.44
CA PRO A 83 -21.09 -24.42 4.81
C PRO A 83 -21.00 -25.50 5.89
N GLN A 84 -21.30 -26.77 5.58
CA GLN A 84 -21.11 -27.89 6.52
C GLN A 84 -19.64 -28.29 6.66
N ASN A 85 -18.89 -28.34 5.55
CA ASN A 85 -17.49 -28.80 5.54
C ASN A 85 -16.49 -27.64 5.48
N GLY A 86 -16.84 -26.59 4.75
CA GLY A 86 -15.98 -25.45 4.45
C GLY A 86 -16.04 -24.33 5.48
N GLY A 87 -15.00 -23.50 5.47
CA GLY A 87 -14.89 -22.24 6.18
C GLY A 87 -14.22 -21.17 5.34
N LEU A 88 -13.58 -20.21 6.01
CA LEU A 88 -12.79 -19.13 5.39
C LEU A 88 -11.29 -19.39 5.57
N VAL A 89 -10.51 -19.16 4.53
CA VAL A 89 -9.05 -19.06 4.63
C VAL A 89 -8.65 -17.69 4.11
N LEU A 90 -8.41 -16.75 5.01
CA LEU A 90 -8.07 -15.38 4.65
C LEU A 90 -6.63 -15.06 5.01
N ALA A 91 -5.93 -14.32 4.16
CA ALA A 91 -4.73 -13.59 4.54
C ALA A 91 -5.06 -12.10 4.73
N ALA A 92 -4.46 -11.45 5.71
CA ALA A 92 -4.68 -10.05 6.03
C ALA A 92 -3.35 -9.29 6.07
N ALA A 93 -3.28 -8.17 5.35
CA ALA A 93 -2.13 -7.25 5.33
C ALA A 93 -2.64 -5.79 5.31
N HIS A 94 -1.75 -4.80 5.18
CA HIS A 94 -2.17 -3.40 5.03
C HIS A 94 -1.47 -2.63 3.90
N THR A 95 -2.20 -1.67 3.32
CA THR A 95 -1.89 -0.92 2.10
C THR A 95 -1.23 0.42 2.37
N ASP A 96 -1.26 0.88 3.62
CA ASP A 96 -0.60 2.10 4.08
C ASP A 96 0.77 1.85 4.68
N SER A 97 1.53 2.94 4.75
CA SER A 97 2.86 3.01 5.37
C SER A 97 2.99 4.40 6.01
N PRO A 98 3.90 4.60 6.97
CA PRO A 98 4.13 5.91 7.55
C PRO A 98 4.61 6.88 6.47
N CYS A 99 3.99 8.05 6.39
CA CYS A 99 4.32 9.04 5.37
C CYS A 99 4.11 10.47 5.85
N LEU A 100 4.59 11.42 5.03
CA LEU A 100 4.18 12.80 5.13
C LEU A 100 3.02 13.02 4.16
N LYS A 101 1.89 13.52 4.65
CA LYS A 101 0.77 13.92 3.81
C LYS A 101 0.77 15.44 3.63
N LEU A 102 0.39 15.93 2.46
CA LEU A 102 0.12 17.36 2.29
C LEU A 102 -1.04 17.75 3.22
N ASP A 103 -0.86 18.85 3.95
CA ASP A 103 -1.94 19.38 4.79
C ASP A 103 -3.09 19.94 3.92
N PHE A 104 -4.30 20.05 4.48
CA PHE A 104 -5.46 20.60 3.77
C PHE A 104 -5.24 22.08 3.40
N LYS A 105 -4.47 22.80 4.22
CA LYS A 105 -3.90 24.12 3.92
C LYS A 105 -2.38 24.01 3.78
N SER A 106 -1.97 23.35 2.71
CA SER A 106 -0.56 23.06 2.44
C SER A 106 0.26 24.30 2.10
N HIS A 107 -0.28 25.31 1.42
CA HIS A 107 0.51 26.47 0.99
C HIS A 107 1.17 27.20 2.17
N SER A 108 2.48 27.43 2.07
CA SER A 108 3.24 28.25 3.00
C SER A 108 4.37 28.98 2.29
N GLU A 109 4.86 30.06 2.89
CA GLU A 109 5.93 30.87 2.32
C GLU A 109 6.85 31.37 3.41
N ALA A 110 8.16 31.23 3.21
CA ALA A 110 9.15 31.73 4.16
C ALA A 110 10.45 32.10 3.43
N HIS A 111 11.04 33.24 3.81
CA HIS A 111 12.39 33.64 3.39
C HIS A 111 12.68 33.53 1.87
N GLY A 112 11.69 33.85 1.03
CA GLY A 112 11.83 33.80 -0.44
C GLY A 112 11.52 32.46 -1.08
N TYR A 113 11.14 31.44 -0.30
CA TYR A 113 10.73 30.13 -0.77
C TYR A 113 9.21 29.96 -0.69
N ASN A 114 8.66 29.22 -1.66
CA ASN A 114 7.35 28.60 -1.57
C ASN A 114 7.52 27.22 -0.94
N GLN A 115 6.69 26.92 0.04
CA GLN A 115 6.75 25.72 0.85
C GLN A 115 5.39 25.04 0.92
N VAL A 116 5.41 23.77 1.32
CA VAL A 116 4.23 22.99 1.64
C VAL A 116 4.29 22.53 3.10
N ASN A 117 3.22 22.80 3.83
CA ASN A 117 2.95 22.20 5.13
C ASN A 117 2.52 20.74 4.92
N VAL A 118 2.99 19.89 5.83
CA VAL A 118 2.71 18.46 5.81
C VAL A 118 2.28 18.00 7.18
N CYS A 119 1.48 16.94 7.20
CA CYS A 119 1.07 16.22 8.39
C CYS A 119 1.82 14.88 8.45
N THR A 120 2.25 14.48 9.63
CA THR A 120 2.81 13.14 9.84
C THR A 120 1.70 12.11 9.94
N TYR A 121 1.75 11.08 9.11
CA TYR A 121 0.86 9.92 9.13
C TYR A 121 1.63 8.71 9.65
N GLY A 122 1.15 8.11 10.76
CA GLY A 122 1.76 6.94 11.38
C GLY A 122 3.07 7.19 12.15
N GLY A 123 3.81 6.11 12.41
CA GLY A 123 4.99 6.04 13.28
C GLY A 123 6.34 6.32 12.61
N GLY A 124 6.40 7.19 11.60
CA GLY A 124 7.59 7.32 10.73
C GLY A 124 8.89 7.79 11.40
N LEU A 125 10.01 7.37 10.83
CA LEU A 125 11.35 7.88 11.15
C LEU A 125 11.62 9.19 10.40
N TRP A 126 11.06 10.30 10.87
CA TRP A 126 11.01 11.56 10.10
C TRP A 126 12.35 12.15 9.67
N HIS A 127 13.45 11.79 10.34
CA HIS A 127 14.80 12.22 9.92
C HIS A 127 15.23 11.60 8.58
N THR A 128 14.70 10.44 8.20
CA THR A 128 15.03 9.78 6.92
C THR A 128 14.36 10.42 5.71
N TRP A 129 13.37 11.28 5.95
CA TRP A 129 12.63 12.04 4.93
C TRP A 129 13.35 13.33 4.52
N LEU A 130 14.32 13.79 5.32
CA LEU A 130 15.11 14.96 4.99
C LEU A 130 16.07 14.66 3.83
N ASP A 131 16.33 15.67 3.00
CA ASP A 131 17.17 15.63 1.81
C ASP A 131 16.80 14.54 0.78
N ARG A 132 15.55 14.08 0.81
CA ARG A 132 15.01 13.17 -0.21
C ARG A 132 14.36 13.94 -1.34
N GLU A 133 14.47 13.39 -2.54
CA GLU A 133 13.74 13.85 -3.72
C GLU A 133 12.33 13.29 -3.66
N LEU A 134 11.36 14.10 -3.23
CA LEU A 134 9.99 13.63 -3.01
C LEU A 134 9.07 14.00 -4.17
N GLY A 135 8.31 13.01 -4.65
CA GLY A 135 7.13 13.20 -5.49
C GLY A 135 5.85 13.26 -4.66
N ILE A 136 4.70 13.28 -5.34
CA ILE A 136 3.37 13.22 -4.69
C ILE A 136 2.51 12.13 -5.32
N ALA A 137 1.74 11.43 -4.49
CA ALA A 137 0.77 10.45 -4.94
C ALA A 137 -0.45 10.41 -4.01
N GLY A 138 -1.65 10.23 -4.57
CA GLY A 138 -2.88 10.22 -3.76
C GLY A 138 -4.12 10.48 -4.58
N LYS A 139 -5.15 10.99 -3.90
CA LYS A 139 -6.47 11.22 -4.46
C LYS A 139 -6.83 12.70 -4.40
N VAL A 140 -7.49 13.17 -5.44
CA VAL A 140 -7.98 14.55 -5.56
C VAL A 140 -9.46 14.51 -5.90
N LEU A 141 -10.24 15.32 -5.19
CA LEU A 141 -11.65 15.56 -5.48
C LEU A 141 -11.76 16.74 -6.43
N VAL A 142 -12.53 16.58 -7.50
CA VAL A 142 -12.75 17.61 -8.53
C VAL A 142 -14.24 17.89 -8.66
N ARG A 143 -14.61 19.18 -8.69
CA ARG A 143 -15.97 19.62 -9.00
C ARG A 143 -16.29 19.36 -10.46
N LYS A 144 -17.41 18.70 -10.69
CA LYS A 144 -18.10 18.58 -11.98
C LYS A 144 -19.46 19.26 -11.90
N ASN A 145 -20.15 19.37 -13.04
CA ASN A 145 -21.45 20.05 -13.12
C ASN A 145 -22.52 19.42 -12.22
N ASP A 146 -22.39 18.13 -11.92
CA ASP A 146 -23.37 17.28 -11.23
C ASP A 146 -22.86 16.72 -9.89
N GLY A 147 -21.65 17.10 -9.43
CA GLY A 147 -21.13 16.65 -8.14
C GLY A 147 -19.62 16.72 -8.00
N LEU A 148 -19.06 15.77 -7.23
CA LEU A 148 -17.63 15.59 -7.02
C LEU A 148 -17.19 14.26 -7.65
N GLU A 149 -16.06 14.29 -8.35
CA GLU A 149 -15.40 13.12 -8.91
C GLU A 149 -14.04 12.92 -8.23
N GLU A 150 -13.65 11.66 -8.02
CA GLU A 150 -12.33 11.33 -7.47
C GLU A 150 -11.35 10.97 -8.59
N HIS A 151 -10.17 11.57 -8.57
CA HIS A 151 -9.07 11.25 -9.49
C HIS A 151 -7.81 10.87 -8.71
N LEU A 152 -7.07 9.88 -9.20
CA LEU A 152 -5.73 9.59 -8.68
C LEU A 152 -4.71 10.52 -9.33
N VAL A 153 -3.84 11.11 -8.50
CA VAL A 153 -2.67 11.88 -8.93
C VAL A 153 -1.43 11.08 -8.61
N HIS A 154 -0.54 10.97 -9.59
CA HIS A 154 0.74 10.33 -9.41
C HIS A 154 1.84 11.12 -10.14
N VAL A 155 2.60 11.92 -9.39
CA VAL A 155 3.71 12.71 -9.95
C VAL A 155 5.05 12.14 -9.50
N LYS A 156 5.60 11.25 -10.34
CA LYS A 156 6.87 10.54 -10.16
C LYS A 156 8.07 11.37 -10.65
N ARG A 157 8.32 12.49 -9.99
CA ARG A 157 9.56 13.25 -10.18
C ARG A 157 9.89 14.03 -8.90
N PRO A 158 11.14 14.49 -8.74
CA PRO A 158 11.52 15.36 -7.62
C PRO A 158 10.70 16.67 -7.68
N LEU A 159 9.85 16.86 -6.67
CA LEU A 159 8.97 18.04 -6.54
C LEU A 159 9.22 18.79 -5.25
N VAL A 160 9.39 18.04 -4.16
CA VAL A 160 9.47 18.57 -2.80
C VAL A 160 10.77 18.09 -2.20
N ILE A 161 11.49 18.99 -1.54
CA ILE A 161 12.67 18.66 -0.74
C ILE A 161 12.46 19.21 0.66
N LEU A 162 12.67 18.38 1.68
CA LEU A 162 12.73 18.82 3.08
C LEU A 162 14.22 18.96 3.45
N PRO A 163 14.82 20.15 3.42
CA PRO A 163 16.26 20.27 3.61
C PRO A 163 16.69 20.08 5.06
N ASN A 164 17.81 19.39 5.28
CA ASN A 164 18.52 19.47 6.56
C ASN A 164 19.07 20.88 6.81
N LEU A 165 19.16 21.24 8.08
CA LEU A 165 19.96 22.40 8.49
C LEU A 165 21.45 22.06 8.39
N ALA A 166 22.23 22.93 7.75
CA ALA A 166 23.67 22.77 7.63
C ALA A 166 24.36 22.53 8.99
N ILE A 167 25.27 21.55 9.02
CA ILE A 167 25.98 21.12 10.24
C ILE A 167 26.70 22.26 10.98
N HIS A 168 27.21 23.24 10.23
CA HIS A 168 27.94 24.41 10.73
C HIS A 168 27.07 25.36 11.55
N LEU A 169 25.74 25.30 11.38
CA LEU A 169 24.77 26.12 12.10
C LEU A 169 24.17 25.40 13.32
N GLN A 170 24.71 24.23 13.65
CA GLN A 170 24.29 23.44 14.81
C GLN A 170 25.44 23.34 15.81
N THR A 171 25.11 23.34 17.09
CA THR A 171 26.04 22.94 18.16
C THR A 171 26.34 21.45 18.10
N ALA A 172 27.42 21.00 18.74
CA ALA A 172 27.76 19.57 18.80
C ALA A 172 26.62 18.72 19.40
N HIS A 173 26.03 19.20 20.50
CA HIS A 173 24.92 18.52 21.17
C HIS A 173 23.65 18.42 20.30
N GLU A 174 23.31 19.46 19.54
CA GLU A 174 22.15 19.41 18.62
C GLU A 174 22.32 18.34 17.54
N ARG A 175 23.53 18.20 17.00
CA ARG A 175 23.86 17.19 15.99
C ARG A 175 23.76 15.78 16.54
N GLU A 176 24.25 15.55 17.76
CA GLU A 176 24.17 14.25 18.42
C GLU A 176 22.73 13.86 18.74
N ALA A 177 21.87 14.83 19.06
CA ALA A 177 20.49 14.58 19.45
C ALA A 177 19.56 14.24 18.27
N LEU A 178 19.88 14.68 17.04
CA LEU A 178 19.06 14.50 15.82
C LEU A 178 17.56 14.81 16.02
N LYS A 179 17.26 15.81 16.85
CA LYS A 179 15.88 16.17 17.19
C LYS A 179 15.25 17.02 16.09
N ILE A 180 14.10 16.57 15.59
CA ILE A 180 13.35 17.26 14.55
C ILE A 180 11.98 17.65 15.10
N SER A 181 11.62 18.92 14.98
CA SER A 181 10.25 19.38 15.24
C SER A 181 9.39 19.03 14.03
N LYS A 182 8.41 18.15 14.23
CA LYS A 182 7.50 17.71 13.15
C LYS A 182 6.79 18.90 12.47
N GLU A 183 6.37 19.89 13.26
CA GLU A 183 5.67 21.08 12.77
C GLU A 183 6.59 22.08 12.08
N LYS A 184 7.78 22.32 12.65
CA LYS A 184 8.64 23.42 12.20
C LYS A 184 9.62 23.01 11.11
N HIS A 185 10.12 21.76 11.16
CA HIS A 185 11.27 21.33 10.38
C HIS A 185 10.91 20.37 9.23
N LEU A 186 9.65 19.93 9.11
CA LEU A 186 9.21 19.06 8.00
C LEU A 186 8.52 19.81 6.86
N LYS A 187 8.68 21.13 6.77
CA LYS A 187 8.10 21.91 5.68
C LYS A 187 8.89 21.71 4.40
N GLY A 188 8.24 21.19 3.37
CA GLY A 188 8.87 20.92 2.08
C GLY A 188 9.01 22.17 1.23
N ILE A 189 10.14 22.36 0.56
CA ILE A 189 10.35 23.44 -0.42
C ILE A 189 9.94 22.92 -1.80
N THR A 190 9.16 23.73 -2.53
CA THR A 190 8.70 23.39 -3.90
C THR A 190 9.30 24.29 -4.97
N SER A 191 9.53 25.56 -4.65
CA SER A 191 10.09 26.55 -5.57
C SER A 191 10.58 27.79 -4.82
N THR A 192 11.29 28.68 -5.52
CA THR A 192 11.54 30.04 -5.03
C THR A 192 10.44 30.98 -5.52
N LYS A 193 10.12 32.02 -4.73
CA LYS A 193 9.18 33.07 -5.15
C LYS A 193 9.63 33.76 -6.42
N LEU A 194 10.94 34.00 -6.56
CA LEU A 194 11.53 34.66 -7.72
C LEU A 194 11.23 33.88 -9.01
N VAL A 195 11.49 32.56 -9.03
CA VAL A 195 11.24 31.73 -10.21
C VAL A 195 9.74 31.57 -10.47
N ALA A 196 8.92 31.43 -9.42
CA ALA A 196 7.47 31.35 -9.55
C ALA A 196 6.89 32.60 -10.23
N GLN A 197 7.37 33.80 -9.88
CA GLN A 197 6.94 35.06 -10.49
C GLN A 197 7.27 35.16 -11.99
N LEU A 198 8.32 34.49 -12.47
CA LEU A 198 8.65 34.46 -13.90
C LEU A 198 7.66 33.66 -14.73
N SER A 199 6.84 32.80 -14.11
CA SER A 199 5.87 31.96 -14.82
C SER A 199 4.62 32.72 -15.29
N SER A 200 4.42 33.97 -14.86
CA SER A 200 3.21 34.79 -15.13
C SER A 200 1.88 34.11 -14.77
N VAL A 201 1.93 33.03 -13.97
CA VAL A 201 0.75 32.33 -13.47
C VAL A 201 0.42 32.88 -12.08
N GLU A 202 -0.77 33.48 -11.93
CA GLU A 202 -1.25 34.02 -10.64
C GLU A 202 -1.72 32.94 -9.66
N VAL A 203 -1.66 31.67 -10.07
CA VAL A 203 -2.06 30.51 -9.28
C VAL A 203 -0.86 29.92 -8.54
N GLU A 204 -1.10 29.43 -7.32
CA GLU A 204 -0.12 28.66 -6.56
C GLU A 204 0.48 27.49 -7.39
N PRO A 205 1.81 27.34 -7.45
CA PRO A 205 2.47 26.33 -8.29
C PRO A 205 2.02 24.89 -8.06
N LEU A 206 1.79 24.49 -6.80
CA LEU A 206 1.35 23.13 -6.47
C LEU A 206 -0.06 22.86 -6.97
N MET A 207 -0.99 23.80 -6.78
CA MET A 207 -2.36 23.70 -7.27
C MET A 207 -2.41 23.58 -8.79
N GLN A 208 -1.60 24.36 -9.50
CA GLN A 208 -1.48 24.27 -10.95
C GLN A 208 -0.92 22.89 -11.39
N LEU A 209 0.08 22.38 -10.66
CA LEU A 209 0.66 21.07 -10.94
C LEU A 209 -0.36 19.94 -10.75
N ILE A 210 -1.12 19.96 -9.66
CA ILE A 210 -2.17 18.98 -9.38
C ILE A 210 -3.25 19.02 -10.46
N ALA A 211 -3.75 20.22 -10.80
CA ALA A 211 -4.77 20.40 -11.81
C ALA A 211 -4.31 19.91 -13.20
N ASN A 212 -3.06 20.19 -13.58
CA ASN A 212 -2.46 19.70 -14.81
C ASN A 212 -2.34 18.17 -14.82
N ALA A 213 -1.98 17.55 -13.68
CA ALA A 213 -1.82 16.10 -13.59
C ALA A 213 -3.13 15.33 -13.84
N ILE A 214 -4.29 15.95 -13.57
CA ILE A 214 -5.62 15.37 -13.79
C ILE A 214 -6.40 16.06 -14.91
N ASN A 215 -5.73 16.89 -15.72
CA ASN A 215 -6.30 17.61 -16.86
C ASN A 215 -7.59 18.39 -16.51
N CYS A 216 -7.60 19.10 -15.37
CA CYS A 216 -8.72 19.93 -14.94
C CYS A 216 -8.33 21.41 -14.78
N ASN A 217 -9.35 22.28 -14.69
CA ASN A 217 -9.13 23.66 -14.27
C ASN A 217 -8.80 23.69 -12.77
N VAL A 218 -7.87 24.54 -12.37
CA VAL A 218 -7.47 24.72 -10.95
C VAL A 218 -8.68 25.00 -10.06
N GLN A 219 -9.61 25.83 -10.53
CA GLN A 219 -10.81 26.21 -9.78
C GLN A 219 -11.75 25.03 -9.48
N ASN A 220 -11.60 23.93 -10.22
CA ASN A 220 -12.38 22.72 -10.02
C ASN A 220 -11.74 21.77 -9.00
N VAL A 221 -10.46 21.94 -8.65
CA VAL A 221 -9.84 21.16 -7.56
C VAL A 221 -10.54 21.52 -6.25
N PHE A 222 -11.21 20.53 -5.64
CA PHE A 222 -12.03 20.73 -4.45
C PHE A 222 -11.25 20.46 -3.16
N ASP A 223 -10.63 19.28 -3.08
CA ASP A 223 -9.91 18.80 -1.90
C ASP A 223 -8.95 17.66 -2.31
N TRP A 224 -8.06 17.24 -1.42
CA TRP A 224 -7.09 16.18 -1.70
C TRP A 224 -6.66 15.38 -0.46
N ASP A 225 -6.22 14.15 -0.71
CA ASP A 225 -5.42 13.37 0.22
C ASP A 225 -4.19 12.87 -0.55
N LEU A 226 -3.07 13.56 -0.35
CA LEU A 226 -1.83 13.37 -1.11
C LEU A 226 -0.70 13.04 -0.15
N CYS A 227 -0.05 11.90 -0.38
CA CYS A 227 1.18 11.48 0.27
C CYS A 227 2.38 12.06 -0.49
N LEU A 228 3.38 12.53 0.24
CA LEU A 228 4.74 12.64 -0.28
C LEU A 228 5.32 11.23 -0.38
N MET A 229 6.10 10.98 -1.43
CA MET A 229 6.74 9.69 -1.66
C MET A 229 8.18 9.89 -2.13
N ASP A 230 9.11 9.03 -1.69
CA ASP A 230 10.46 9.00 -2.27
C ASP A 230 10.37 8.67 -3.76
N ASN A 231 11.05 9.46 -4.58
CA ASN A 231 11.12 9.26 -6.03
C ASN A 231 12.17 8.22 -6.43
N ALA A 232 13.02 7.78 -5.50
CA ALA A 232 13.97 6.69 -5.75
C ALA A 232 13.22 5.37 -6.03
N PRO A 233 13.56 4.65 -7.12
CA PRO A 233 12.92 3.38 -7.45
C PRO A 233 13.34 2.25 -6.50
N ALA A 234 12.49 1.23 -6.39
CA ALA A 234 12.80 -0.02 -5.70
C ALA A 234 13.89 -0.79 -6.46
N THR A 235 14.94 -1.21 -5.75
CA THR A 235 16.11 -1.86 -6.38
C THR A 235 16.61 -3.05 -5.58
N LEU A 236 17.14 -4.05 -6.29
CA LEU A 236 17.99 -5.05 -5.66
C LEU A 236 19.33 -4.42 -5.29
N SER A 237 19.86 -4.76 -4.13
CA SER A 237 21.10 -4.20 -3.58
C SER A 237 21.95 -5.25 -2.89
N GLY A 238 23.17 -4.86 -2.50
CA GLY A 238 24.21 -5.79 -2.01
C GLY A 238 25.13 -6.29 -3.13
N ILE A 239 26.29 -6.83 -2.77
CA ILE A 239 27.29 -7.33 -3.73
C ILE A 239 26.70 -8.43 -4.62
N HIS A 240 25.76 -9.21 -4.07
CA HIS A 240 25.11 -10.31 -4.79
C HIS A 240 23.65 -10.03 -5.17
N GLU A 241 23.20 -8.76 -5.10
CA GLU A 241 21.80 -8.41 -5.36
C GLU A 241 20.83 -9.24 -4.51
N GLU A 242 21.18 -9.42 -3.23
CA GLU A 242 20.47 -10.28 -2.28
C GLU A 242 19.45 -9.52 -1.43
N PHE A 243 19.56 -8.19 -1.35
CA PHE A 243 18.66 -7.34 -0.58
C PHE A 243 17.70 -6.56 -1.48
N LEU A 244 16.54 -6.20 -0.96
CA LEU A 244 15.62 -5.26 -1.58
C LEU A 244 15.68 -3.91 -0.86
N SER A 245 16.06 -2.87 -1.58
CA SER A 245 16.07 -1.48 -1.10
C SER A 245 14.91 -0.72 -1.71
N CYS A 246 13.93 -0.36 -0.89
CA CYS A 246 12.75 0.38 -1.34
C CYS A 246 12.08 1.14 -0.19
N ALA A 247 11.19 2.07 -0.55
CA ALA A 247 10.22 2.63 0.37
C ALA A 247 9.03 1.65 0.55
N ARG A 248 8.31 1.77 1.67
CA ARG A 248 7.00 1.12 1.92
C ARG A 248 7.04 -0.41 1.90
N LEU A 249 8.19 -1.02 2.18
CA LEU A 249 8.28 -2.48 2.30
C LEU A 249 7.29 -2.99 3.34
N ASP A 250 7.25 -2.28 4.47
CA ASP A 250 6.20 -2.29 5.46
C ASP A 250 4.96 -1.50 4.95
N ASN A 251 3.85 -2.15 4.59
CA ASN A 251 3.64 -3.61 4.49
C ASN A 251 3.21 -4.05 3.09
N LEU A 252 3.66 -3.30 2.08
CA LEU A 252 3.37 -3.60 0.68
C LEU A 252 4.01 -4.92 0.23
N ALA A 253 5.05 -5.39 0.93
CA ALA A 253 5.60 -6.73 0.73
C ALA A 253 4.59 -7.82 1.03
N SER A 254 3.89 -7.75 2.17
CA SER A 254 2.87 -8.73 2.52
C SER A 254 1.65 -8.63 1.63
N CYS A 255 1.23 -7.40 1.27
CA CYS A 255 0.16 -7.21 0.28
C CYS A 255 0.47 -7.95 -1.03
N PHE A 256 1.65 -7.71 -1.60
CA PHE A 256 2.06 -8.33 -2.85
C PHE A 256 2.23 -9.85 -2.71
N ALA A 257 2.92 -10.31 -1.67
CA ALA A 257 3.17 -11.73 -1.43
C ALA A 257 1.86 -12.52 -1.22
N CYS A 258 0.91 -11.96 -0.49
CA CYS A 258 -0.42 -12.55 -0.34
C CYS A 258 -1.12 -12.70 -1.69
N VAL A 259 -1.20 -11.63 -2.49
CA VAL A 259 -1.87 -11.65 -3.81
C VAL A 259 -1.16 -12.59 -4.79
N ALA A 260 0.17 -12.56 -4.86
CA ALA A 260 0.95 -13.48 -5.67
C ALA A 260 0.72 -14.95 -5.25
N GLY A 261 0.78 -15.24 -3.95
CA GLY A 261 0.50 -16.57 -3.42
C GLY A 261 -0.93 -17.05 -3.70
N PHE A 262 -1.91 -16.14 -3.65
CA PHE A 262 -3.30 -16.44 -4.00
C PHE A 262 -3.45 -16.76 -5.49
N VAL A 263 -2.85 -15.96 -6.38
CA VAL A 263 -2.79 -16.24 -7.82
C VAL A 263 -2.17 -17.61 -8.09
N ASP A 264 -1.01 -17.89 -7.51
CA ASP A 264 -0.34 -19.19 -7.63
C ASP A 264 -1.21 -20.34 -7.12
N SER A 265 -1.97 -20.11 -6.04
CA SER A 265 -2.91 -21.10 -5.51
C SER A 265 -4.05 -21.41 -6.48
N LEU A 266 -4.54 -20.42 -7.21
CA LEU A 266 -5.61 -20.59 -8.21
C LEU A 266 -5.08 -21.31 -9.45
N ALA A 267 -3.92 -20.90 -9.97
CA ALA A 267 -3.30 -21.54 -11.13
C ALA A 267 -2.98 -23.03 -10.89
N LYS A 268 -2.70 -23.43 -9.64
CA LYS A 268 -2.53 -24.84 -9.26
C LYS A 268 -3.85 -25.61 -9.25
N ARG A 269 -4.98 -24.97 -8.89
CA ARG A 269 -6.32 -25.61 -8.91
C ARG A 269 -6.72 -25.97 -10.35
N ASP A 270 -6.58 -25.02 -11.28
CA ASP A 270 -6.94 -25.22 -12.70
C ASP A 270 -6.19 -26.41 -13.35
N LYS A 271 -4.90 -26.57 -13.03
CA LYS A 271 -4.09 -27.70 -13.54
C LYS A 271 -4.51 -29.05 -12.97
N MET A 272 -5.07 -29.09 -11.75
CA MET A 272 -5.51 -30.32 -11.10
C MET A 272 -6.90 -30.75 -11.56
N THR A 273 -7.78 -29.81 -11.88
CA THR A 273 -9.10 -30.10 -12.46
C THR A 273 -8.99 -30.76 -13.84
N ASP A 274 -7.98 -30.37 -14.63
CA ASP A 274 -7.74 -30.94 -15.97
C ASP A 274 -7.10 -32.34 -15.95
N SER A 275 -6.43 -32.73 -14.86
CA SER A 275 -5.53 -33.88 -14.89
C SER A 275 -6.01 -35.13 -14.17
N ASN A 276 -6.96 -35.11 -13.22
CA ASN A 276 -7.48 -36.37 -12.62
C ASN A 276 -8.74 -36.29 -11.70
N ASN A 277 -9.60 -35.27 -11.75
CA ASN A 277 -10.84 -35.24 -10.92
C ASN A 277 -10.60 -35.48 -9.40
N ILE A 278 -9.39 -35.21 -8.90
CA ILE A 278 -9.07 -35.32 -7.48
C ILE A 278 -9.46 -33.99 -6.83
N SER A 279 -10.61 -34.00 -6.15
CA SER A 279 -11.04 -32.94 -5.25
C SER A 279 -9.93 -32.67 -4.23
N THR A 280 -9.38 -31.45 -4.25
CA THR A 280 -8.51 -30.99 -3.16
C THR A 280 -9.39 -30.42 -2.06
N SER A 281 -9.03 -30.67 -0.80
CA SER A 281 -9.74 -30.15 0.38
C SER A 281 -9.94 -28.63 0.36
N ASN A 282 -9.11 -27.89 -0.37
CA ASN A 282 -9.18 -26.43 -0.46
C ASN A 282 -10.35 -25.92 -1.32
N ASP A 283 -10.96 -26.79 -2.14
CA ASP A 283 -12.08 -26.41 -3.01
C ASP A 283 -13.43 -26.34 -2.26
N GLU A 284 -13.44 -26.76 -0.99
CA GLU A 284 -14.58 -26.61 -0.08
C GLU A 284 -14.57 -25.26 0.65
N PHE A 285 -13.54 -24.43 0.51
CA PHE A 285 -13.35 -23.19 1.29
C PHE A 285 -13.55 -21.94 0.44
N ILE A 286 -13.96 -20.84 1.10
CA ILE A 286 -13.77 -19.50 0.55
C ILE A 286 -12.36 -19.05 0.94
N THR A 287 -11.51 -18.86 -0.06
CA THR A 287 -10.11 -18.44 0.14
C THR A 287 -9.96 -17.00 -0.32
N GLY A 288 -9.24 -16.16 0.40
CA GLY A 288 -9.08 -14.77 -0.01
C GLY A 288 -8.01 -13.99 0.73
N ILE A 289 -7.90 -12.72 0.39
CA ILE A 289 -6.99 -11.75 0.96
C ILE A 289 -7.77 -10.49 1.26
N VAL A 290 -7.48 -9.87 2.39
CA VAL A 290 -7.93 -8.52 2.72
C VAL A 290 -6.70 -7.65 2.97
N CYS A 291 -6.55 -6.57 2.22
CA CYS A 291 -5.52 -5.57 2.46
C CYS A 291 -6.19 -4.30 2.97
N TYR A 292 -5.98 -3.95 4.23
CA TYR A 292 -6.60 -2.82 4.91
C TYR A 292 -5.81 -1.53 4.76
N ASN A 293 -6.46 -0.38 4.80
CA ASN A 293 -5.80 0.90 5.04
C ASN A 293 -5.83 1.22 6.55
N TYR A 294 -5.10 2.24 6.97
CA TYR A 294 -5.13 2.81 8.32
C TYR A 294 -4.51 1.96 9.44
N GLU A 295 -3.69 0.95 9.12
CA GLU A 295 -2.99 0.18 10.16
C GLU A 295 -2.09 1.09 11.00
N GLU A 296 -1.32 1.93 10.32
CA GLU A 296 -0.24 2.74 10.91
C GLU A 296 -0.74 3.82 11.88
N ILE A 297 -2.05 4.05 11.91
CA ILE A 297 -2.73 5.00 12.78
C ILE A 297 -3.73 4.33 13.73
N GLY A 298 -3.70 3.00 13.84
CA GLY A 298 -4.46 2.22 14.82
C GLY A 298 -5.71 1.53 14.30
N SER A 299 -5.97 1.49 12.98
CA SER A 299 -7.04 0.73 12.33
C SER A 299 -8.49 1.11 12.64
N GLN A 300 -8.74 2.21 13.36
CA GLN A 300 -10.09 2.58 13.86
C GLN A 300 -10.96 3.38 12.88
N LEU A 301 -10.48 3.65 11.67
CA LEU A 301 -11.26 4.34 10.63
C LEU A 301 -12.10 3.35 9.83
N SER A 302 -13.04 3.87 9.02
CA SER A 302 -14.08 3.08 8.33
C SER A 302 -13.57 1.99 7.38
N ALA A 303 -12.29 2.03 7.00
CA ALA A 303 -11.66 1.04 6.14
C ALA A 303 -10.53 0.27 6.84
N GLY A 304 -10.28 0.54 8.12
CA GLY A 304 -9.29 -0.19 8.91
C GLY A 304 -9.82 -1.52 9.42
N THR A 305 -8.91 -2.32 9.99
CA THR A 305 -9.23 -3.66 10.49
C THR A 305 -10.20 -3.67 11.67
N ASP A 306 -10.27 -2.58 12.46
CA ASP A 306 -11.21 -2.45 13.60
C ASP A 306 -12.61 -1.94 13.16
N SER A 307 -12.83 -1.76 11.86
CA SER A 307 -14.13 -1.40 11.31
C SER A 307 -15.01 -2.62 11.02
N GLN A 308 -16.28 -2.38 10.70
CA GLN A 308 -17.21 -3.44 10.30
C GLN A 308 -17.05 -3.88 8.83
N ILE A 309 -16.10 -3.31 8.08
CA ILE A 309 -16.00 -3.51 6.63
C ILE A 309 -15.93 -5.00 6.24
N THR A 310 -15.06 -5.76 6.90
CA THR A 310 -14.88 -7.19 6.60
C THR A 310 -16.07 -8.02 7.04
N THR A 311 -16.63 -7.74 8.22
CA THR A 311 -17.84 -8.41 8.69
C THR A 311 -19.00 -8.19 7.71
N ASN A 312 -19.21 -6.95 7.27
CA ASN A 312 -20.26 -6.61 6.31
C ASN A 312 -20.07 -7.31 4.95
N TRP A 313 -18.83 -7.36 4.43
CA TRP A 313 -18.53 -8.07 3.20
C TRP A 313 -18.71 -9.58 3.34
N LEU A 314 -18.22 -10.18 4.43
CA LEU A 314 -18.36 -11.61 4.70
C LEU A 314 -19.82 -12.01 4.86
N GLU A 315 -20.63 -11.25 5.61
CA GLU A 315 -22.05 -11.55 5.76
C GLU A 315 -22.79 -11.55 4.42
N ARG A 316 -22.47 -10.60 3.53
CA ARG A 316 -23.03 -10.58 2.17
C ARG A 316 -22.61 -11.77 1.32
N ILE A 317 -21.34 -12.18 1.42
CA ILE A 317 -20.83 -13.36 0.72
C ILE A 317 -21.54 -14.62 1.23
N LEU A 318 -21.60 -14.80 2.55
CA LEU A 318 -22.17 -15.99 3.19
C LEU A 318 -23.68 -16.11 2.99
N LYS A 319 -24.39 -14.98 2.93
CA LYS A 319 -25.82 -14.93 2.62
C LYS A 319 -26.14 -15.58 1.26
N GLN A 320 -25.26 -15.46 0.26
CA GLN A 320 -25.44 -16.11 -1.06
C GLN A 320 -25.44 -17.64 -0.98
N TYR A 321 -24.88 -18.20 0.09
CA TYR A 321 -24.77 -19.63 0.33
C TYR A 321 -25.64 -20.10 1.51
N ASN A 322 -26.64 -19.30 1.90
CA ASN A 322 -27.58 -19.58 3.00
C ASN A 322 -26.88 -19.99 4.31
N THR A 323 -25.80 -19.29 4.66
CA THR A 323 -25.06 -19.50 5.91
C THR A 323 -24.66 -18.17 6.55
N HIS A 324 -24.15 -18.24 7.77
CA HIS A 324 -23.74 -17.11 8.58
C HIS A 324 -22.33 -17.33 9.15
N LEU A 325 -21.68 -16.24 9.55
CA LEU A 325 -20.31 -16.29 10.05
C LEU A 325 -20.16 -17.24 11.26
N ASP A 326 -21.14 -17.26 12.17
CA ASP A 326 -21.13 -18.14 13.35
C ASP A 326 -21.13 -19.64 13.01
N GLU A 327 -21.71 -20.03 11.88
CA GLU A 327 -21.78 -21.43 11.44
C GLU A 327 -20.45 -21.93 10.88
N ILE A 328 -19.61 -21.04 10.34
CA ILE A 328 -18.37 -21.44 9.66
C ILE A 328 -17.10 -21.00 10.38
N ARG A 329 -17.17 -20.03 11.31
CA ARG A 329 -15.97 -19.43 11.95
C ARG A 329 -15.05 -20.44 12.62
N HIS A 330 -15.59 -21.55 13.14
CA HIS A 330 -14.81 -22.60 13.80
C HIS A 330 -13.98 -23.46 12.83
N LYS A 331 -14.24 -23.35 11.52
CA LYS A 331 -13.47 -23.96 10.42
C LYS A 331 -12.65 -22.93 9.66
N SER A 332 -12.64 -21.68 10.13
CA SER A 332 -11.98 -20.56 9.47
C SER A 332 -10.63 -20.26 10.08
N ILE A 333 -9.71 -19.75 9.27
CA ILE A 333 -8.43 -19.21 9.70
C ILE A 333 -8.16 -17.87 9.02
N ILE A 334 -7.55 -16.96 9.76
CA ILE A 334 -7.02 -15.70 9.24
C ILE A 334 -5.52 -15.69 9.51
N LEU A 335 -4.73 -15.56 8.45
CA LEU A 335 -3.29 -15.33 8.53
C LEU A 335 -3.07 -13.82 8.55
N SER A 336 -2.65 -13.26 9.68
CA SER A 336 -2.15 -11.88 9.72
C SER A 336 -0.71 -11.88 9.21
N VAL A 337 -0.45 -11.13 8.15
CA VAL A 337 0.83 -11.11 7.44
C VAL A 337 1.36 -9.69 7.46
N ASP A 338 2.43 -9.52 8.23
CA ASP A 338 3.11 -8.25 8.42
C ASP A 338 4.62 -8.45 8.50
N MET A 339 5.36 -7.39 8.25
CA MET A 339 6.81 -7.40 8.31
C MET A 339 7.30 -7.71 9.72
N ALA A 340 8.43 -8.42 9.80
CA ALA A 340 9.11 -8.71 11.05
C ALA A 340 10.47 -8.03 11.10
N HIS A 341 10.97 -7.77 12.31
CA HIS A 341 12.27 -7.16 12.50
C HIS A 341 13.39 -8.20 12.40
N GLY A 342 14.11 -8.20 11.28
CA GLY A 342 15.38 -8.93 11.17
C GLY A 342 16.42 -8.41 12.17
N ILE A 343 17.31 -9.29 12.65
CA ILE A 343 18.38 -8.88 13.56
C ILE A 343 19.23 -7.79 12.92
N HIS A 344 19.36 -6.65 13.59
CA HIS A 344 20.20 -5.57 13.13
C HIS A 344 21.66 -5.79 13.61
N PRO A 345 22.65 -5.95 12.71
CA PRO A 345 24.01 -6.33 13.11
C PRO A 345 24.72 -5.28 13.98
N ASN A 346 24.35 -4.00 13.84
CA ASN A 346 24.89 -2.91 14.69
C ASN A 346 24.08 -2.65 15.97
N TYR A 347 22.93 -3.31 16.15
CA TYR A 347 22.07 -3.20 17.35
C TYR A 347 21.50 -4.56 17.78
N PRO A 348 22.33 -5.62 17.88
CA PRO A 348 21.84 -6.98 18.15
C PRO A 348 21.19 -7.10 19.53
N GLU A 349 21.52 -6.20 20.47
CA GLU A 349 20.98 -6.16 21.83
C GLU A 349 19.49 -5.79 21.88
N LYS A 350 18.89 -5.34 20.77
CA LYS A 350 17.45 -5.07 20.68
C LYS A 350 16.61 -6.33 20.48
N HIS A 351 17.23 -7.45 20.14
CA HIS A 351 16.55 -8.74 19.98
C HIS A 351 16.79 -9.66 21.18
N LEU A 352 15.83 -10.54 21.44
CA LEU A 352 16.06 -11.68 22.33
C LEU A 352 17.03 -12.64 21.64
N THR A 353 18.02 -13.15 22.36
CA THR A 353 19.04 -14.06 21.80
C THR A 353 18.44 -15.30 21.14
N SER A 354 17.30 -15.78 21.64
CA SER A 354 16.58 -16.94 21.08
C SER A 354 15.59 -16.61 19.96
N HIS A 355 15.29 -15.33 19.71
CA HIS A 355 14.32 -14.87 18.72
C HIS A 355 14.89 -13.69 17.93
N ALA A 356 15.77 -14.02 16.99
CA ALA A 356 16.50 -13.07 16.17
C ALA A 356 16.42 -13.49 14.69
N PRO A 357 15.30 -13.19 14.00
CA PRO A 357 15.10 -13.58 12.60
C PRO A 357 16.26 -13.08 11.73
N ARG A 358 16.72 -13.94 10.83
CA ARG A 358 17.81 -13.63 9.91
C ARG A 358 17.28 -13.57 8.49
N LEU A 359 17.86 -12.68 7.69
CA LEU A 359 17.55 -12.60 6.27
C LEU A 359 17.84 -13.95 5.61
N HIS A 360 16.98 -14.33 4.66
CA HIS A 360 17.03 -15.59 3.91
C HIS A 360 16.74 -16.88 4.70
N GLU A 361 16.46 -16.82 6.01
CA GLU A 361 16.12 -18.02 6.81
C GLU A 361 14.61 -18.35 6.81
N GLY A 362 13.78 -17.51 6.18
CA GLY A 362 12.36 -17.77 5.95
C GLY A 362 11.43 -17.39 7.10
N ILE A 363 10.14 -17.66 6.91
CA ILE A 363 9.09 -17.64 7.95
C ILE A 363 9.20 -18.92 8.78
#